data_AF-A0A0Q9ZQR3-F1
#
_entry.id   AF-A0A0Q9ZQR3-F1
#
_cell.length_a   1.000
_cell.length_b   1.000
_cell.length_c   1.000
_cell.angle_alpha   90.00
_cell.angle_beta   90.00
_cell.angle_gamma   90.00
#
_symmetry.space_group_name_H-M   'P 1'
#
loop_
_entity.id
_entity.type
_entity.pdbx_description
1 polymer ?
#
loop_
_entity_poly.entity_id
_entity_poly.type
_entity_poly.pdbx_seq_one_letter_code
_entity_poly.pdbx_strand_id
1 'polypeptide(L)'
;MTANEEIISSYKQALPSTIAIDCSNCGKTNTVPVERANKYQRYDARLAIDADFGLPLFLQVPCRFGKIWAFNQNHLTELHSYINATLRERTADAGNASMPSRLPNWMKSAKNREMINKKLTQLQSQLDRYENKNTSKK
;
A
#
# COMPACT_ATOMS: atom_id res chain seq x y z
N MET A 1 -26.51 12.22 -28.66
CA MET A 1 -25.25 11.77 -28.06
C MET A 1 -25.34 12.09 -26.59
N THR A 2 -25.30 11.07 -25.73
CA THR A 2 -25.61 11.26 -24.30
C THR A 2 -24.38 11.77 -23.56
N ALA A 3 -24.56 12.54 -22.48
CA ALA A 3 -23.48 13.13 -21.68
C ALA A 3 -22.39 12.14 -21.22
N ASN A 4 -22.68 10.83 -21.23
CA ASN A 4 -21.72 9.77 -20.94
C ASN A 4 -20.66 9.54 -22.04
N GLU A 5 -20.98 9.82 -23.30
CA GLU A 5 -20.02 9.65 -24.42
C GLU A 5 -18.96 10.76 -24.44
N GLU A 6 -19.34 11.98 -24.05
CA GLU A 6 -18.41 13.12 -23.90
C GLU A 6 -17.43 12.92 -22.73
N ILE A 7 -17.91 12.37 -21.61
CA ILE A 7 -17.07 12.04 -20.46
C ILE A 7 -16.00 11.00 -20.85
N ILE A 8 -16.36 9.95 -21.60
CA ILE A 8 -15.42 8.91 -22.08
C ILE A 8 -14.37 9.48 -23.05
N SER A 9 -14.76 10.43 -23.90
CA SER A 9 -13.87 11.11 -24.86
C SER A 9 -12.78 11.96 -24.17
N SER A 10 -13.10 12.57 -23.03
CA SER A 10 -12.14 13.40 -22.26
C SER A 10 -10.94 12.61 -21.70
N TYR A 11 -11.09 11.30 -21.45
CA TYR A 11 -10.02 10.45 -20.92
C TYR A 11 -8.96 10.03 -21.97
N LYS A 12 -9.19 10.37 -23.25
CA LYS A 12 -8.31 10.08 -24.39
C LYS A 12 -7.38 11.24 -24.77
N GLN A 13 -7.30 12.32 -24.00
CA GLN A 13 -6.25 13.31 -24.23
C GLN A 13 -4.89 12.67 -23.94
N ALA A 14 -4.02 12.66 -24.95
CA ALA A 14 -2.63 12.23 -24.81
C ALA A 14 -1.95 13.17 -23.83
N LEU A 15 -1.49 12.65 -22.69
CA LEU A 15 -0.68 13.43 -21.77
C LEU A 15 0.61 13.83 -22.51
N PRO A 16 1.08 15.08 -22.36
CA PRO A 16 2.36 15.47 -22.92
C PRO A 16 3.46 14.61 -22.29
N SER A 17 4.44 14.18 -23.08
CA SER A 17 5.58 13.36 -22.60
C SER A 17 6.52 14.14 -21.68
N THR A 18 6.40 15.47 -21.64
CA THR A 18 7.14 16.35 -20.73
C THR A 18 6.28 17.52 -20.26
N ILE A 19 6.50 18.00 -19.04
CA ILE A 19 5.92 19.26 -18.51
C ILE A 19 7.03 20.20 -18.03
N ALA A 20 6.79 21.51 -18.12
CA ALA A 20 7.64 22.52 -17.53
C ALA A 20 7.16 22.83 -16.10
N ILE A 21 8.05 22.75 -15.12
CA ILE A 21 7.78 23.08 -13.71
C ILE A 21 8.84 24.06 -13.20
N ASP A 22 8.39 25.10 -12.52
CA ASP A 22 9.28 26.06 -11.86
C ASP A 22 9.67 25.56 -10.47
N CYS A 23 10.97 25.62 -10.17
CA CYS A 23 11.47 25.26 -8.84
C CYS A 23 11.05 26.32 -7.81
N SER A 24 10.32 25.90 -6.77
CA SER A 24 9.89 26.80 -5.68
C SER A 24 11.04 27.42 -4.87
N ASN A 25 12.26 26.85 -4.96
CA ASN A 25 13.42 27.34 -4.22
C ASN A 25 14.29 28.33 -5.03
N CYS A 26 14.46 28.12 -6.34
CA CYS A 26 15.38 28.93 -7.15
C CYS A 26 14.75 29.58 -8.39
N GLY A 27 13.47 29.34 -8.68
CA GLY A 27 12.74 29.92 -9.81
C GLY A 27 13.12 29.38 -11.18
N LYS A 28 14.04 28.41 -11.27
CA LYS A 28 14.45 27.81 -12.54
C LYS A 28 13.36 26.89 -13.07
N THR A 29 12.96 27.07 -14.33
CA THR A 29 12.08 26.15 -15.06
C THR A 29 12.85 24.89 -15.44
N ASN A 30 12.31 23.73 -15.05
CA ASN A 30 12.82 22.43 -15.43
C ASN A 30 11.79 21.72 -16.31
N THR A 31 12.26 21.11 -17.40
CA THR A 31 11.46 20.20 -18.21
C THR A 31 11.60 18.81 -17.65
N VAL A 32 10.49 18.24 -17.16
CA VAL A 32 10.47 16.90 -16.56
C VAL A 32 9.66 15.95 -17.44
N PRO A 33 10.14 14.72 -17.67
CA PRO A 33 9.36 13.70 -18.35
C PRO A 33 8.14 13.32 -17.51
N VAL A 34 7.02 13.06 -18.18
CA VAL A 34 5.79 12.58 -17.55
C VAL A 34 5.38 11.28 -18.19
N GLU A 35 5.25 10.27 -17.35
CA GLU A 35 4.70 8.97 -17.72
C GLU A 35 3.31 8.84 -17.13
N ARG A 36 2.37 8.32 -17.94
CA ARG A 36 1.05 7.99 -17.46
C ARG A 36 1.16 6.72 -16.61
N ALA A 37 1.35 6.89 -15.31
CA ALA A 37 1.13 5.80 -14.37
C ALA A 37 -0.35 5.41 -14.45
N ASN A 38 -0.66 4.20 -14.91
CA ASN A 38 -2.01 3.68 -14.81
C ASN A 38 -2.34 3.59 -13.32
N LYS A 39 -3.11 4.55 -12.80
CA LYS A 39 -3.61 4.57 -11.41
C LYS A 39 -4.37 3.28 -11.04
N TYR A 40 -4.78 2.52 -12.04
CA TYR A 40 -5.42 1.21 -11.92
C TYR A 40 -4.48 0.03 -12.16
N GLN A 41 -3.18 0.16 -11.92
CA GLN A 41 -2.38 -1.03 -11.66
C GLN A 41 -3.02 -1.70 -10.45
N ARG A 42 -3.85 -2.71 -10.73
CA ARG A 42 -4.78 -3.32 -9.79
C ARG A 42 -4.01 -3.56 -8.51
N TYR A 43 -4.44 -2.94 -7.42
CA TYR A 43 -3.89 -3.13 -6.09
C TYR A 43 -3.65 -4.63 -5.88
N ASP A 44 -2.40 -5.03 -6.07
CA ASP A 44 -1.99 -6.41 -5.89
C ASP A 44 -1.28 -6.41 -4.55
N ALA A 45 -2.03 -6.81 -3.52
CA ALA A 45 -1.52 -6.96 -2.17
C ALA A 45 -0.29 -7.88 -2.10
N ARG A 46 0.07 -8.62 -3.15
CA ARG A 46 1.31 -9.40 -3.21
C ARG A 46 2.55 -8.53 -3.48
N LEU A 47 2.39 -7.35 -4.09
CA LEU A 47 3.51 -6.50 -4.50
C LEU A 47 4.07 -5.64 -3.36
N ALA A 48 3.28 -5.38 -2.31
CA ALA A 48 3.64 -4.48 -1.21
C ALA A 48 4.07 -3.08 -1.71
N ILE A 49 3.27 -2.53 -2.61
CA ILE A 49 3.44 -1.19 -3.18
C ILE A 49 2.23 -0.31 -2.83
N ASP A 50 2.47 0.98 -2.75
CA ASP A 50 1.43 2.00 -2.66
C ASP A 50 0.62 2.10 -3.97
N ALA A 51 -0.68 2.37 -3.85
CA ALA A 51 -1.59 2.38 -4.99
C ALA A 51 -1.54 3.68 -5.82
N ASP A 52 -1.10 4.80 -5.23
CA ASP A 52 -1.05 6.10 -5.90
C ASP A 52 0.27 6.32 -6.64
N PHE A 53 1.39 5.91 -6.03
CA PHE A 53 2.75 6.14 -6.53
C PHE A 53 3.43 4.88 -7.06
N GLY A 54 2.90 3.68 -6.79
CA GLY A 54 3.56 2.42 -7.15
C GLY A 54 4.88 2.18 -6.40
N LEU A 55 5.14 2.95 -5.34
CA LEU A 55 6.38 2.87 -4.58
C LEU A 55 6.35 1.72 -3.56
N PRO A 56 7.48 1.05 -3.29
CA PRO A 56 7.55 0.03 -2.26
C PRO A 56 7.14 0.59 -0.90
N LEU A 57 6.27 -0.12 -0.19
CA LEU A 57 5.86 0.26 1.16
C LEU A 57 7.06 0.19 2.12
N PHE A 58 7.13 1.13 3.05
CA PHE A 58 8.19 1.17 4.05
C PHE A 58 8.17 -0.08 4.94
N LEU A 59 7.00 -0.43 5.48
CA LEU A 59 6.82 -1.62 6.32
C LEU A 59 6.53 -2.84 5.45
N GLN A 60 7.57 -3.52 4.98
CA GLN A 60 7.44 -4.79 4.28
C GLN A 60 8.59 -5.74 4.62
N VAL A 61 8.30 -7.04 4.64
CA VAL A 61 9.30 -8.08 4.91
C VAL A 61 9.03 -9.33 4.06
N PRO A 62 10.05 -9.91 3.41
CA PRO A 62 9.89 -11.14 2.66
C PRO A 62 9.73 -12.37 3.57
N CYS A 63 8.97 -13.34 3.09
CA CYS A 63 8.78 -14.67 3.65
C CYS A 63 8.63 -15.72 2.54
N ARG A 64 8.55 -17.01 2.92
CA ARG A 64 8.46 -18.11 1.94
C ARG A 64 7.21 -18.06 1.02
N PHE A 65 6.19 -17.29 1.38
CA PHE A 65 4.92 -17.20 0.65
C PHE A 65 4.70 -15.87 -0.07
N GLY A 66 5.68 -14.96 -0.01
CA GLY A 66 5.57 -13.61 -0.55
C GLY A 66 6.05 -12.57 0.45
N LYS A 67 5.34 -11.44 0.53
CA LYS A 67 5.67 -10.35 1.44
C LYS A 67 4.56 -10.17 2.48
N ILE A 68 4.97 -9.88 3.71
CA ILE A 68 4.08 -9.34 4.75
C ILE A 68 4.37 -7.85 4.82
N TRP A 69 3.33 -7.02 4.84
CA TRP A 69 3.48 -5.58 4.82
C TRP A 69 2.33 -4.90 5.56
N ALA A 70 2.56 -3.66 5.98
CA ALA A 70 1.54 -2.79 6.58
C ALA A 70 1.68 -1.35 6.03
N PHE A 71 0.63 -0.54 6.16
CA PHE A 71 0.67 0.86 5.73
C PHE A 71 1.26 1.75 6.82
N ASN A 72 0.87 1.50 8.06
CA ASN A 72 1.19 2.29 9.23
C ASN A 72 1.06 1.43 10.50
N GLN A 73 1.30 2.01 11.68
CA GLN A 73 1.19 1.35 12.98
C GLN A 73 -0.20 0.76 13.22
N ASN A 74 -1.26 1.49 12.86
CA ASN A 74 -2.64 1.03 13.09
C ASN A 74 -2.92 -0.24 12.27
N HIS A 75 -2.57 -0.23 10.98
CA HIS A 75 -2.71 -1.41 10.13
C HIS A 75 -1.87 -2.59 10.66
N LEU A 76 -0.65 -2.33 11.15
CA LEU A 76 0.19 -3.38 11.74
C LEU A 76 -0.46 -4.00 13.00
N THR A 77 -1.08 -3.16 13.83
CA THR A 77 -1.81 -3.56 15.04
C THR A 77 -3.05 -4.40 14.70
N GLU A 78 -3.82 -3.96 13.71
CA GLU A 78 -5.00 -4.69 13.23
C GLU A 78 -4.62 -6.07 12.67
N LEU A 79 -3.55 -6.13 11.86
CA LEU A 79 -3.02 -7.41 11.36
C LEU A 79 -2.62 -8.33 12.51
N HIS A 80 -1.89 -7.81 13.50
CA HIS A 80 -1.45 -8.59 14.65
C HIS A 80 -2.64 -9.13 15.46
N SER A 81 -3.65 -8.28 15.72
CA SER A 81 -4.88 -8.67 16.41
C SER A 81 -5.63 -9.77 15.65
N TYR A 82 -5.83 -9.59 14.34
CA TYR A 82 -6.53 -10.55 13.49
C TYR A 82 -5.83 -11.93 13.40
N ILE A 83 -4.51 -11.94 13.28
CA ILE A 83 -3.72 -13.17 13.16
C ILE A 83 -3.77 -13.99 14.45
N ASN A 84 -3.75 -13.32 15.59
CA ASN A 84 -3.77 -13.94 16.92
C ASN A 84 -5.17 -14.24 17.46
N ALA A 85 -6.23 -13.69 16.83
CA ALA A 85 -7.60 -14.04 17.17
C ALA A 85 -7.85 -15.56 17.07
N THR A 86 -8.40 -16.13 18.14
CA THR A 86 -8.80 -17.54 18.23
C THR A 86 -10.08 -17.79 17.44
N LEU A 87 -11.05 -16.88 17.54
CA LEU A 87 -12.26 -16.84 16.73
C LEU A 87 -12.19 -15.67 15.76
N ARG A 88 -12.50 -15.91 14.50
CA ARG A 88 -12.54 -14.88 13.45
C ARG A 88 -13.95 -14.81 12.91
N GLU A 89 -14.69 -13.81 13.36
CA GLU A 89 -16.06 -13.61 12.96
C GLU A 89 -16.10 -12.94 11.58
N ARG A 90 -16.99 -13.45 10.73
CA ARG A 90 -17.38 -12.77 9.51
C ARG A 90 -18.78 -12.25 9.75
N THR A 91 -18.93 -10.95 9.94
CA THR A 91 -20.27 -10.35 9.98
C THR A 91 -20.89 -10.52 8.59
N ALA A 92 -22.20 -10.78 8.52
CA ALA A 92 -22.91 -10.97 7.25
C ALA A 92 -22.77 -9.74 6.34
N ASP A 93 -22.61 -8.56 6.94
CA ASP A 93 -22.43 -7.27 6.26
C ASP A 93 -20.98 -6.97 5.87
N ALA A 94 -20.02 -7.80 6.30
CA ALA A 94 -18.63 -7.69 5.85
C ALA A 94 -18.53 -8.20 4.41
N GLY A 95 -18.89 -7.32 3.46
CA GLY A 95 -18.67 -7.53 2.05
C GLY A 95 -17.21 -7.83 1.72
N ASN A 96 -16.92 -8.08 0.44
CA ASN A 96 -15.57 -8.47 0.00
C ASN A 96 -14.56 -7.31 -0.01
N ALA A 97 -14.79 -6.20 0.70
CA ALA A 97 -13.88 -5.05 0.72
C ALA A 97 -13.03 -4.97 2.00
N SER A 98 -13.32 -5.79 3.02
CA SER A 98 -12.60 -5.73 4.30
C SER A 98 -11.17 -6.28 4.18
N MET A 99 -10.24 -5.76 5.01
CA MET A 99 -8.87 -6.28 5.10
C MET A 99 -8.85 -7.82 5.26
N PRO A 100 -9.58 -8.42 6.24
CA PRO A 100 -9.60 -9.88 6.40
C PRO A 100 -10.03 -10.65 5.15
N SER A 101 -11.00 -10.11 4.40
CA SER A 101 -11.51 -10.75 3.19
C SER A 101 -10.47 -10.78 2.05
N ARG A 102 -9.54 -9.83 2.03
CA ARG A 102 -8.48 -9.68 1.03
C ARG A 102 -7.16 -10.35 1.40
N LEU A 103 -7.03 -10.84 2.64
CA LEU A 103 -5.81 -11.53 3.06
C LEU A 103 -5.65 -12.88 2.35
N PRO A 104 -4.42 -13.20 1.89
CA PRO A 104 -4.12 -14.51 1.32
C PRO A 104 -4.46 -15.66 2.27
N ASN A 105 -4.86 -16.80 1.71
CA ASN A 105 -5.23 -17.98 2.51
C ASN A 105 -4.08 -18.48 3.39
N TRP A 106 -2.83 -18.40 2.92
CA TRP A 106 -1.66 -18.76 3.72
C TRP A 106 -1.51 -17.87 4.95
N MET A 107 -1.91 -16.61 4.87
CA MET A 107 -1.83 -15.66 5.99
C MET A 107 -2.91 -15.95 7.04
N LYS A 108 -4.08 -16.42 6.60
CA LYS A 108 -5.17 -16.85 7.48
C LYS A 108 -4.92 -18.24 8.09
N SER A 109 -4.01 -19.04 7.55
CA SER A 109 -3.76 -20.39 8.07
C SER A 109 -3.10 -20.38 9.45
N ALA A 110 -3.70 -21.06 10.43
CA ALA A 110 -3.14 -21.20 11.77
C ALA A 110 -1.73 -21.85 11.76
N LYS A 111 -1.44 -22.71 10.79
CA LYS A 111 -0.12 -23.36 10.61
C LYS A 111 1.01 -22.37 10.36
N ASN A 112 0.69 -21.18 9.85
CA ASN A 112 1.68 -20.15 9.54
C ASN A 112 1.74 -19.05 10.62
N ARG A 113 0.92 -19.12 11.68
CA ARG A 113 0.76 -18.05 12.67
C ARG A 113 2.07 -17.65 13.32
N GLU A 114 2.88 -18.62 13.74
CA GLU A 114 4.18 -18.35 14.37
C GLU A 114 5.14 -17.59 13.45
N MET A 115 5.26 -18.05 12.20
CA MET A 115 6.09 -17.39 11.19
C MET A 115 5.60 -15.96 10.90
N ILE A 116 4.28 -15.79 10.77
CA ILE A 116 3.68 -14.48 10.52
C ILE A 116 3.94 -13.54 11.70
N ASN A 117 3.71 -13.99 12.94
CA ASN A 117 3.98 -13.19 14.14
C ASN A 117 5.44 -12.74 14.20
N LYS A 118 6.40 -13.64 13.96
CA LYS A 118 7.83 -13.28 13.89
C LYS A 118 8.10 -12.16 12.89
N LYS A 119 7.42 -12.19 11.74
CA LYS A 119 7.54 -11.18 10.69
C LYS A 119 6.84 -9.88 11.05
N LEU A 120 5.69 -9.91 11.72
CA LEU A 120 5.02 -8.72 12.24
C LEU A 120 5.85 -8.04 13.33
N THR A 121 6.46 -8.80 14.24
CA THR A 121 7.40 -8.27 15.24
C THR A 121 8.60 -7.60 14.57
N GLN A 122 9.14 -8.17 13.49
CA GLN A 122 10.22 -7.55 12.73
C GLN A 122 9.80 -6.19 12.14
N LEU A 123 8.57 -6.07 11.63
CA LEU A 123 8.03 -4.80 11.14
C LEU A 123 7.85 -3.79 12.27
N GLN A 124 7.38 -4.22 13.43
CA GLN A 124 7.26 -3.35 14.61
C GLN A 124 8.62 -2.79 15.01
N SER A 125 9.64 -3.64 15.16
CA SER A 125 11.00 -3.18 15.48
C SER A 125 11.60 -2.25 14.41
N GLN A 126 11.22 -2.42 13.13
CA GLN A 126 11.61 -1.48 12.09
C GLN A 126 11.00 -0.10 12.32
N LEU A 127 9.71 -0.06 12.67
CA LEU A 127 8.99 1.18 12.93
C LEU A 127 9.54 1.89 14.18
N ASP A 128 9.75 1.16 15.27
CA ASP A 128 10.31 1.72 16.52
C ASP A 128 11.69 2.38 16.26
N ARG A 129 12.55 1.73 15.47
CA ARG A 129 13.85 2.31 15.07
C ARG A 129 13.71 3.57 14.22
N TYR A 130 12.68 3.64 13.38
CA TYR A 130 12.40 4.82 12.57
C TYR A 130 11.91 5.97 13.44
N GLU A 131 11.00 5.71 14.36
CA GLU A 131 10.47 6.71 15.29
C GLU A 131 11.58 7.28 16.19
N ASN A 132 12.41 6.41 16.77
CA ASN A 132 13.56 6.82 17.61
C ASN A 132 14.57 7.71 16.87
N LYS A 133 14.83 7.43 15.58
CA LYS A 133 15.71 8.28 14.77
C LYS A 133 15.10 9.65 14.46
N ASN A 134 13.78 9.75 14.39
CA ASN A 134 13.08 11.00 14.12
C ASN A 134 12.95 11.86 15.38
N THR A 135 12.79 11.25 16.55
CA THR A 135 12.81 11.96 17.84
C THR A 135 14.19 12.49 18.19
N SER A 136 15.28 11.80 17.87
CA SER A 136 16.65 12.30 18.08
C SER A 136 17.09 13.42 17.12
N LYS A 137 16.30 13.73 16.09
CA LYS A 137 16.57 14.79 15.11
C LYS A 137 15.75 16.07 15.35
N LYS A 138 14.86 16.06 16.34
CA LYS A 138 14.13 17.23 16.84
C LYS A 138 14.87 17.82 18.03
#